data_AF-A0A432H7X2-F1
#
_entry.id   AF-A0A432H7X2-F1
#
_cell.length_a   1.000
_cell.length_b   1.000
_cell.length_c   1.000
_cell.angle_alpha   90.00
_cell.angle_beta   90.00
_cell.angle_gamma   90.00
#
_symmetry.space_group_name_H-M   'P 1'
#
loop_
_entity.id
_entity.type
_entity.pdbx_description
1 polymer ?
#
loop_
_entity_poly.entity_id
_entity_poly.type
_entity_poly.pdbx_seq_one_letter_code
_entity_poly.pdbx_strand_id
1 'polypeptide(L)'
;MIQHIDSDQDGNSDGPGCLILILILSSLLVGLLVLLLFAGCRGTATPDVPTGQGWKTIASGDGTYQVLLHLPDPAPLNQEFTASGRVLKGGEPISDDAVVHFDGGMPQHAHGLAVPVVTTRRPDGGFEAQGVRFHMGGRWLLTVDVEEGPHLERARTWVEIR
;
A
#
# COMPACT_ATOMS: atom_id res chain seq x y z
N MET A 1 -26.87 78.23 -46.31
CA MET A 1 -27.52 76.91 -46.35
C MET A 1 -26.41 75.93 -46.68
N ILE A 2 -25.84 75.06 -45.83
CA ILE A 2 -26.16 74.44 -44.54
C ILE A 2 -24.80 74.15 -43.87
N GLN A 3 -24.49 74.81 -42.74
CA GLN A 3 -24.18 74.24 -41.42
C GLN A 3 -23.21 73.04 -41.32
N HIS A 4 -22.08 73.38 -40.71
CA HIS A 4 -21.15 72.59 -39.90
C HIS A 4 -21.88 71.60 -38.97
N ILE A 5 -21.51 70.32 -39.04
CA ILE A 5 -21.80 69.34 -37.99
C ILE A 5 -20.46 69.04 -37.32
N ASP A 6 -20.36 69.55 -36.11
CA ASP A 6 -19.47 69.11 -35.04
C ASP A 6 -20.18 68.00 -34.24
N SER A 7 -19.46 67.37 -33.31
CA SER A 7 -19.90 66.51 -32.19
C SER A 7 -19.43 65.05 -32.23
N ASP A 8 -18.17 64.88 -31.81
CA ASP A 8 -17.75 64.26 -30.53
C ASP A 8 -18.19 62.85 -30.11
N GLN A 9 -17.14 62.11 -29.69
CA GLN A 9 -16.98 61.32 -28.46
C GLN A 9 -17.34 59.82 -28.44
N ASP A 10 -16.31 59.03 -28.72
CA ASP A 10 -15.64 58.09 -27.81
C ASP A 10 -16.56 57.32 -26.85
N GLY A 11 -17.10 56.19 -27.32
CA GLY A 11 -17.77 55.20 -26.48
C GLY A 11 -16.76 54.41 -25.63
N ASN A 12 -16.16 55.04 -24.63
CA ASN A 12 -15.42 54.34 -23.58
C ASN A 12 -16.41 53.67 -22.62
N SER A 13 -16.85 52.46 -23.01
CA SER A 13 -17.71 51.58 -22.21
C SER A 13 -16.92 50.96 -21.04
N ASP A 14 -16.42 51.78 -20.12
CA ASP A 14 -15.92 51.32 -18.82
C ASP A 14 -17.10 51.20 -17.84
N GLY A 15 -18.03 50.30 -18.16
CA GLY A 15 -19.10 49.94 -17.25
C GLY A 15 -18.56 49.17 -16.04
N PRO A 16 -19.17 49.31 -14.85
CA PRO A 16 -18.75 48.58 -13.64
C PRO A 16 -18.76 47.05 -13.83
N GLY A 17 -19.46 46.56 -14.85
CA GLY A 17 -19.44 45.14 -15.26
C GLY A 17 -18.07 44.62 -15.68
N CYS A 18 -17.20 45.46 -16.28
CA CYS A 18 -15.84 45.05 -16.64
C CYS A 18 -14.99 44.82 -15.37
N LEU A 19 -15.12 45.71 -14.38
CA LEU A 19 -14.46 45.57 -13.08
C LEU A 19 -14.96 44.35 -12.30
N ILE A 20 -16.28 44.10 -12.30
CA ILE A 20 -16.87 42.93 -11.64
C ILE A 20 -16.37 41.63 -12.29
N LEU A 21 -16.31 41.58 -13.63
CA LEU A 21 -15.79 40.42 -14.36
C LEU A 21 -14.32 40.17 -14.03
N ILE A 22 -13.49 41.22 -13.97
CA ILE A 22 -12.08 41.15 -13.60
C ILE A 22 -11.91 40.63 -12.16
N LEU A 23 -12.74 41.08 -11.21
CA LEU A 23 -12.70 40.64 -9.82
C LEU A 23 -13.12 39.17 -9.64
N ILE A 24 -14.09 38.70 -10.42
CA ILE A 24 -14.54 37.30 -10.42
C ILE A 24 -13.45 36.40 -11.03
N LEU A 25 -12.88 36.79 -12.17
CA LEU A 25 -11.80 36.04 -12.83
C LEU A 25 -10.55 35.95 -11.95
N SER A 26 -10.16 37.04 -11.30
CA SER A 26 -9.02 37.06 -10.37
C SER A 26 -9.29 36.21 -9.12
N SER A 27 -10.49 36.24 -8.54
CA SER A 27 -10.84 35.35 -7.43
C SER A 27 -10.82 33.87 -7.83
N LEU A 28 -11.34 33.53 -9.01
CA LEU A 28 -11.30 32.15 -9.53
C LEU A 28 -9.86 31.67 -9.77
N LEU A 29 -9.01 32.54 -10.33
CA LEU A 29 -7.61 32.23 -10.59
C LEU A 29 -6.83 32.03 -9.28
N VAL A 30 -7.05 32.90 -8.29
CA VAL A 30 -6.43 32.79 -6.96
C VAL A 30 -6.92 31.52 -6.24
N GLY A 31 -8.22 31.21 -6.29
CA GLY A 31 -8.77 29.99 -5.73
C GLY A 31 -8.19 28.72 -6.38
N LEU A 32 -8.05 28.70 -7.70
CA LEU A 32 -7.43 27.61 -8.44
C LEU A 32 -5.94 27.47 -8.08
N LEU A 33 -5.21 28.58 -7.99
CA LEU A 33 -3.79 28.58 -7.60
C LEU A 33 -3.59 28.05 -6.17
N VAL A 34 -4.43 28.47 -5.22
CA VAL A 34 -4.40 27.98 -3.84
C VAL A 34 -4.70 26.47 -3.79
N LEU A 35 -5.69 25.98 -4.56
CA LEU A 35 -6.00 24.55 -4.65
C LEU A 35 -4.81 23.74 -5.19
N LEU A 36 -4.11 24.27 -6.20
CA LEU A 36 -2.92 23.64 -6.78
C LEU A 36 -1.73 23.64 -5.82
N LEU A 37 -1.61 24.64 -4.93
CA LEU A 37 -0.56 24.70 -3.90
C LEU A 37 -0.80 23.71 -2.75
N PHE A 38 -2.06 23.39 -2.42
CA PHE A 38 -2.40 22.38 -1.41
C PHE A 38 -2.35 20.93 -1.94
N ALA A 39 -2.28 20.74 -3.26
CA ALA A 39 -2.00 19.46 -3.88
C ALA A 39 -0.50 19.09 -3.84
N GLY A 40 0.19 19.48 -2.77
CA GLY A 40 1.55 19.01 -2.48
C GLY A 40 1.52 17.49 -2.44
N CYS A 41 2.20 16.86 -3.39
CA CYS A 41 2.31 15.43 -3.53
C CYS A 41 2.70 14.82 -2.18
N ARG A 42 1.75 14.15 -1.51
CA ARG A 42 2.11 13.14 -0.52
C ARG A 42 2.77 12.03 -1.32
N GLY A 43 4.09 12.13 -1.50
CA GLY A 43 4.89 11.02 -1.96
C GLY A 43 4.75 9.95 -0.88
N THR A 44 3.86 8.98 -1.10
CA THR A 44 3.95 7.71 -0.40
C THR A 44 5.33 7.19 -0.74
N ALA A 45 6.23 7.15 0.24
CA ALA A 45 7.50 6.48 0.05
C ALA A 45 7.15 5.05 -0.38
N THR A 46 7.47 4.69 -1.61
CA THR A 46 7.28 3.31 -2.06
C THR A 46 8.12 2.46 -1.12
N PRO A 47 7.53 1.58 -0.30
CA PRO A 47 8.32 0.72 0.57
C PRO A 47 9.31 -0.05 -0.28
N ASP A 48 10.56 -0.13 0.17
CA ASP A 48 11.58 -0.93 -0.49
C ASP A 48 11.15 -2.40 -0.41
N VAL A 49 10.59 -2.90 -1.52
CA VAL A 49 10.14 -4.29 -1.63
C VAL A 49 11.40 -5.12 -1.87
N PRO A 50 11.82 -5.96 -0.91
CA PRO A 50 13.02 -6.74 -1.06
C PRO A 50 12.87 -7.68 -2.26
N THR A 51 13.92 -7.69 -3.08
CA THR A 51 14.04 -8.58 -4.23
C THR A 51 15.17 -9.57 -3.99
N GLY A 52 15.04 -10.76 -4.55
CA GLY A 52 16.05 -11.81 -4.41
C GLY A 52 15.46 -13.17 -4.09
N GLN A 53 16.36 -14.14 -3.95
CA GLN A 53 16.02 -15.52 -3.64
C GLN A 53 15.36 -15.62 -2.24
N GLY A 54 14.41 -16.54 -2.05
CA GLY A 54 13.70 -16.70 -0.77
C GLY A 54 12.60 -15.68 -0.47
N TRP A 55 12.62 -14.49 -1.06
CA TRP A 55 11.57 -13.49 -0.86
C TRP A 55 10.27 -13.81 -1.61
N LYS A 56 9.14 -13.44 -1.01
CA LYS A 56 7.77 -13.52 -1.54
C LYS A 56 7.03 -12.24 -1.14
N THR A 57 6.40 -11.58 -2.12
CA THR A 57 5.51 -10.44 -1.87
C THR A 57 4.08 -10.90 -2.12
N ILE A 58 3.22 -10.73 -1.12
CA ILE A 58 1.90 -11.36 -1.09
C ILE A 58 0.87 -10.31 -0.65
N ALA A 59 -0.17 -10.08 -1.46
CA ALA A 59 -1.31 -9.28 -1.02
C ALA A 59 -2.25 -10.15 -0.16
N SER A 60 -2.92 -9.54 0.83
CA SER A 60 -4.08 -10.16 1.47
C SER A 60 -5.22 -10.36 0.48
N GLY A 61 -6.19 -11.21 0.84
CA GLY A 61 -7.34 -11.54 -0.01
C GLY A 61 -8.12 -10.31 -0.50
N ASP A 62 -8.24 -9.28 0.33
CA ASP A 62 -8.88 -8.00 0.01
C ASP A 62 -7.92 -6.90 -0.49
N GLY A 63 -6.62 -7.16 -0.50
CA GLY A 63 -5.57 -6.22 -0.90
C GLY A 63 -5.19 -5.17 0.15
N THR A 64 -5.77 -5.21 1.36
CA THR A 64 -5.46 -4.24 2.43
C THR A 64 -4.01 -4.34 2.90
N TYR A 65 -3.48 -5.55 3.00
CA TYR A 65 -2.13 -5.82 3.49
C TYR A 65 -1.21 -6.32 2.38
N GLN A 66 0.06 -5.92 2.46
CA GLN A 66 1.15 -6.49 1.70
C GLN A 66 2.13 -7.17 2.66
N VAL A 67 2.31 -8.47 2.50
CA VAL A 67 3.24 -9.29 3.28
C VAL A 67 4.51 -9.53 2.46
N LEU A 68 5.63 -9.09 3.00
CA LEU A 68 6.98 -9.38 2.53
C LEU A 68 7.51 -10.55 3.35
N LEU A 69 7.47 -11.76 2.81
CA LEU A 69 7.84 -12.99 3.49
C LEU A 69 9.18 -13.51 2.94
N HIS A 70 10.09 -13.86 3.83
CA HIS A 70 11.37 -14.50 3.52
C HIS A 70 11.45 -15.89 4.14
N LEU A 71 11.86 -16.86 3.32
CA LEU A 71 12.26 -18.19 3.74
C LEU A 71 13.64 -18.50 3.17
N PRO A 72 14.44 -19.38 3.82
CA PRO A 72 15.63 -19.93 3.19
C PRO A 72 15.28 -20.56 1.83
N ASP A 73 16.17 -20.43 0.86
CA ASP A 73 15.99 -20.97 -0.49
C ASP A 73 17.33 -21.57 -0.96
N PRO A 74 17.44 -22.91 -1.06
CA PRO A 74 16.36 -23.88 -0.81
C PRO A 74 15.98 -23.94 0.68
N ALA A 75 14.69 -24.08 0.96
CA ALA A 75 14.21 -24.31 2.32
C ALA A 75 14.59 -25.73 2.77
N PRO A 76 15.12 -25.91 3.98
CA PRO A 76 15.63 -27.21 4.41
C PRO A 76 14.47 -28.17 4.71
N LEU A 77 14.51 -29.36 4.11
CA LEU A 77 13.54 -30.43 4.38
C LEU A 77 13.84 -31.10 5.73
N ASN A 78 12.80 -31.37 6.51
CA ASN A 78 12.87 -32.05 7.81
C ASN A 78 13.78 -31.39 8.85
N GLN A 79 14.10 -30.11 8.68
CA GLN A 79 14.86 -29.32 9.64
C GLN A 79 14.06 -28.07 9.99
N GLU A 80 14.19 -27.64 11.24
CA GLU A 80 13.57 -26.40 11.70
C GLU A 80 14.35 -25.19 11.20
N PHE A 81 13.63 -24.15 10.83
CA PHE A 81 14.18 -22.84 10.52
C PHE A 81 13.21 -21.74 10.97
N THR A 82 13.69 -20.50 10.93
CA THR A 82 12.86 -19.31 11.18
C THR A 82 12.55 -18.64 9.85
N ALA A 83 11.26 -18.52 9.53
CA ALA A 83 10.82 -17.60 8.48
C ALA A 83 10.69 -16.20 9.08
N SER A 84 10.95 -15.16 8.28
CA SER A 84 10.82 -13.77 8.72
C SER A 84 10.03 -12.97 7.71
N GLY A 85 9.45 -11.86 8.13
CA GLY A 85 8.77 -11.00 7.20
C GLY A 85 8.40 -9.65 7.77
N ARG A 86 7.74 -8.85 6.94
CA ARG A 86 7.17 -7.54 7.26
C ARG A 86 5.79 -7.43 6.65
N VAL A 87 4.86 -6.82 7.37
CA VAL A 87 3.51 -6.53 6.89
C VAL A 87 3.33 -5.03 6.77
N LEU A 88 2.82 -4.60 5.62
CA LEU A 88 2.56 -3.20 5.29
C LEU A 88 1.08 -3.01 4.99
N LYS A 89 0.54 -1.82 5.30
CA LYS A 89 -0.80 -1.35 4.95
C LYS A 89 -0.69 0.00 4.28
N GLY A 90 -1.07 0.08 3.00
CA GLY A 90 -0.91 1.31 2.22
C GLY A 90 0.56 1.75 2.05
N GLY A 91 1.51 0.83 2.18
CA GLY A 91 2.95 1.08 2.08
C GLY A 91 3.66 1.37 3.40
N GLU A 92 2.91 1.61 4.48
CA GLU A 92 3.44 1.85 5.82
C GLU A 92 3.39 0.58 6.68
N PRO A 93 4.27 0.41 7.68
CA PRO A 93 4.17 -0.67 8.65
C PRO A 93 2.79 -0.73 9.31
N ILE A 94 2.26 -1.95 9.51
CA ILE A 94 1.05 -2.15 10.33
C ILE A 94 1.32 -1.79 11.80
N SER A 95 0.25 -1.54 12.55
CA SER A 95 0.35 -1.19 13.97
C SER A 95 1.05 -2.27 14.81
N ASP A 96 1.66 -1.85 15.92
CA ASP A 96 2.37 -2.72 16.86
C ASP A 96 1.43 -3.60 17.69
N ASP A 97 0.17 -3.21 17.84
CA ASP A 97 -0.88 -3.99 18.52
C ASP A 97 -1.55 -5.04 17.61
N ALA A 98 -1.27 -5.01 16.31
CA ALA A 98 -1.80 -6.00 15.39
C ALA A 98 -1.20 -7.39 15.66
N VAL A 99 -1.98 -8.44 15.42
CA VAL A 99 -1.55 -9.83 15.52
C VAL A 99 -1.19 -10.33 14.13
N VAL A 100 -0.09 -11.08 14.03
CA VAL A 100 0.31 -11.77 12.79
C VAL A 100 0.49 -13.24 13.13
N HIS A 101 -0.08 -14.11 12.32
CA HIS A 101 0.03 -15.56 12.46
C HIS A 101 0.52 -16.19 11.17
N PHE A 102 1.65 -16.88 11.23
CA PHE A 102 2.18 -17.68 10.13
C PHE A 102 1.76 -19.14 10.29
N ASP A 103 1.30 -19.74 9.19
CA ASP A 103 1.01 -21.17 9.09
C ASP A 103 1.39 -21.73 7.71
N GLY A 104 1.42 -23.04 7.59
CA GLY A 104 1.69 -23.76 6.35
C GLY A 104 0.89 -25.06 6.26
N GLY A 105 0.47 -25.41 5.05
CA GLY A 105 -0.18 -26.69 4.79
C GLY A 105 0.20 -27.30 3.45
N MET A 106 -0.06 -28.59 3.32
CA MET A 106 0.16 -29.35 2.10
C MET A 106 -1.19 -29.93 1.66
N PRO A 107 -2.05 -29.16 0.96
CA PRO A 107 -3.43 -29.56 0.69
C PRO A 107 -3.57 -30.89 -0.06
N GLN A 108 -2.60 -31.21 -0.93
CA GLN A 108 -2.57 -32.48 -1.67
C GLN A 108 -2.47 -33.72 -0.75
N HIS A 109 -1.94 -33.54 0.46
CA HIS A 109 -1.76 -34.59 1.46
C HIS A 109 -2.60 -34.35 2.73
N ALA A 110 -3.49 -33.35 2.72
CA ALA A 110 -4.43 -33.05 3.80
C ALA A 110 -3.80 -32.91 5.20
N HIS A 111 -2.63 -32.29 5.31
CA HIS A 111 -2.01 -31.96 6.60
C HIS A 111 -1.38 -30.56 6.61
N GLY A 112 -1.16 -30.04 7.82
CA GLY A 112 -0.43 -28.79 8.09
C GLY A 112 1.07 -28.99 8.23
N LEU A 113 1.74 -28.02 8.85
CA LEU A 113 3.08 -28.19 9.42
C LEU A 113 3.06 -29.26 10.52
N ALA A 114 4.20 -29.93 10.72
CA ALA A 114 4.30 -31.02 11.69
C ALA A 114 4.04 -30.55 13.14
N VAL A 115 4.37 -29.30 13.44
CA VAL A 115 4.16 -28.64 14.73
C VAL A 115 3.63 -27.22 14.51
N PRO A 116 2.83 -26.68 15.44
CA PRO A 116 2.45 -25.28 15.41
C PRO A 116 3.69 -24.37 15.47
N VAL A 117 3.66 -23.30 14.69
CA VAL A 117 4.76 -22.32 14.62
C VAL A 117 4.48 -21.16 15.56
N VAL A 118 5.51 -20.70 16.27
CA VAL A 118 5.41 -19.51 17.12
C VAL A 118 5.67 -18.28 16.26
N THR A 119 4.66 -17.43 16.08
CA THR A 119 4.82 -16.14 15.38
C THR A 119 5.01 -15.02 16.39
N THR A 120 6.14 -14.32 16.30
CA THR A 120 6.52 -13.21 17.18
C THR A 120 6.59 -11.92 16.38
N ARG A 121 5.89 -10.87 16.83
CA ARG A 121 5.99 -9.53 16.22
C ARG A 121 7.37 -8.92 16.45
N ARG A 122 7.84 -8.17 15.46
CA ARG A 122 9.05 -7.34 15.48
C ARG A 122 8.67 -5.89 15.13
N PRO A 123 9.51 -4.90 15.48
CA PRO A 123 9.28 -3.50 15.10
C PRO A 123 9.09 -3.32 13.59
N ASP A 124 8.57 -2.15 13.20
CA ASP A 124 8.39 -1.74 11.80
C ASP A 124 7.59 -2.76 10.98
N GLY A 125 6.49 -3.27 11.57
CA GLY A 125 5.60 -4.24 10.93
C GLY A 125 6.22 -5.64 10.76
N GLY A 126 7.38 -5.88 11.37
CA GLY A 126 8.10 -7.14 11.25
C GLY A 126 7.45 -8.30 12.00
N PHE A 127 7.81 -9.52 11.61
CA PHE A 127 7.54 -10.74 12.37
C PHE A 127 8.58 -11.82 12.09
N GLU A 128 8.67 -12.76 13.02
CA GLU A 128 9.40 -14.02 12.88
C GLU A 128 8.49 -15.20 13.20
N ALA A 129 8.59 -16.25 12.40
CA ALA A 129 7.87 -17.49 12.55
C ALA A 129 8.89 -18.60 12.83
N GLN A 130 9.02 -18.98 14.11
CA GLN A 130 10.06 -19.88 14.61
C GLN A 130 9.57 -21.33 14.66
N GLY A 131 10.42 -22.28 14.28
CA GLY A 131 10.10 -23.71 14.29
C GLY A 131 9.37 -24.19 13.04
N VAL A 132 9.47 -23.44 11.93
CA VAL A 132 8.92 -23.89 10.64
C VAL A 132 9.69 -25.12 10.21
N ARG A 133 8.98 -26.21 9.93
CA ARG A 133 9.56 -27.47 9.46
C ARG A 133 8.62 -28.16 8.48
N PHE A 134 9.10 -28.31 7.25
CA PHE A 134 8.42 -29.11 6.23
C PHE A 134 8.81 -30.57 6.38
N HIS A 135 7.85 -31.47 6.60
CA HIS A 135 8.15 -32.91 6.75
C HIS A 135 8.16 -33.70 5.44
N MET A 136 7.61 -33.13 4.36
CA MET A 136 7.62 -33.73 3.02
C MET A 136 7.98 -32.69 1.96
N GLY A 137 8.70 -33.13 0.92
CA GLY A 137 8.92 -32.34 -0.29
C GLY A 137 7.63 -32.21 -1.10
N GLY A 138 7.56 -31.19 -1.96
CA GLY A 138 6.40 -30.88 -2.80
C GLY A 138 5.84 -29.47 -2.57
N ARG A 139 4.58 -29.28 -2.97
CA ARG A 139 3.89 -27.99 -2.90
C ARG A 139 3.27 -27.72 -1.54
N TRP A 140 3.72 -26.65 -0.91
CA TRP A 140 3.18 -26.13 0.33
C TRP A 140 2.48 -24.79 0.12
N LEU A 141 1.31 -24.62 0.74
CA LEU A 141 0.59 -23.35 0.81
C LEU A 141 0.93 -22.68 2.13
N LEU A 142 1.66 -21.57 2.06
CA LEU A 142 1.95 -20.72 3.22
C LEU A 142 0.83 -19.71 3.39
N THR A 143 0.49 -19.44 4.64
CA THR A 143 -0.57 -18.51 5.04
C THR A 143 -0.02 -17.54 6.07
N VAL A 144 -0.32 -16.26 5.90
CA VAL A 144 -0.09 -15.22 6.90
C VAL A 144 -1.40 -14.52 7.16
N ASP A 145 -1.93 -14.68 8.38
CA ASP A 145 -3.09 -13.96 8.86
C ASP A 145 -2.66 -12.69 9.58
N VAL A 146 -3.37 -11.61 9.32
CA VAL A 146 -3.13 -10.29 9.90
C VAL A 146 -4.43 -9.82 10.54
N GLU A 147 -4.38 -9.53 11.84
CA GLU A 147 -5.51 -9.01 12.61
C GLU A 147 -5.14 -7.64 13.17
N GLU A 148 -5.87 -6.60 12.78
CA GLU A 148 -5.68 -5.23 13.26
C GLU A 148 -7.05 -4.64 13.64
N GLY A 149 -7.30 -4.51 14.94
CA GLY A 149 -8.63 -4.16 15.44
C GLY A 149 -9.69 -5.18 14.99
N PRO A 150 -10.79 -4.76 14.33
CA PRO A 150 -11.84 -5.67 13.87
C PRO A 150 -11.55 -6.33 12.51
N HIS A 151 -10.43 -5.99 11.86
CA HIS A 151 -10.13 -6.44 10.51
C HIS A 151 -9.18 -7.64 10.56
N LEU A 152 -9.64 -8.78 10.04
CA LEU A 152 -8.85 -9.99 9.88
C LEU A 152 -8.76 -10.32 8.40
N GLU A 153 -7.54 -10.44 7.90
CA GLU A 153 -7.28 -10.73 6.50
C GLU A 153 -6.12 -11.71 6.32
N ARG A 154 -6.12 -12.37 5.16
CA ARG A 154 -5.24 -13.51 4.90
C ARG A 154 -4.44 -13.34 3.60
N ALA A 155 -3.13 -13.44 3.70
CA ALA A 155 -2.21 -13.54 2.57
C ALA A 155 -1.77 -14.99 2.36
N ARG A 156 -1.70 -15.44 1.10
CA ARG A 156 -1.35 -16.83 0.75
C ARG A 156 -0.38 -16.92 -0.41
N THR A 157 0.58 -17.83 -0.32
CA THR A 157 1.50 -18.13 -1.44
C THR A 157 1.90 -19.60 -1.48
N TRP A 158 2.25 -20.09 -2.67
CA TRP A 158 2.78 -21.44 -2.84
C TRP A 158 4.32 -21.42 -2.81
N VAL A 159 4.90 -22.44 -2.17
CA VAL A 159 6.33 -22.74 -2.24
C VAL A 159 6.54 -24.21 -2.63
N GLU A 160 7.66 -24.48 -3.30
CA GLU A 160 8.08 -25.83 -3.67
C GLU A 160 9.26 -26.23 -2.78
N ILE A 161 9.13 -27.33 -2.06
CA ILE A 161 10.17 -27.88 -1.19
C ILE A 161 10.79 -29.08 -1.88
N ARG A 162 12.13 -29.12 -1.97
CA ARG A 162 12.88 -30.18 -2.65
C ARG A 162 13.74 -30.97 -1.68
#